data_AF-A0A3C0R8A0-F1
#
_entry.id   AF-A0A3C0R8A0-F1
#
_cell.length_a   1.000
_cell.length_b   1.000
_cell.length_c   1.000
_cell.angle_alpha   90.00
_cell.angle_beta   90.00
_cell.angle_gamma   90.00
#
_symmetry.space_group_name_H-M   'P 1'
#
loop_
_entity.id
_entity.type
_entity.pdbx_description
1 polymer ?
#
loop_
_entity_poly.entity_id
_entity_poly.type
_entity_poly.pdbx_seq_one_letter_code
_entity_poly.pdbx_strand_id
1 'polypeptide(L)'
;LENVYKKPLANRYLASFAIFLAENRGHYMIENIIEDGLNDFFFNHLYKYRESWTLPIHFVGSIAFGFRDVLQDLCNTYELELGKVLKAPMTGLIAYHR
;
A
#
# COMPACT_ATOMS: atom_id res chain seq x y z
N LEU A 1 -23.69 5.14 7.84
CA LEU A 1 -23.40 4.25 9.00
C LEU A 1 -23.70 2.78 8.73
N GLU A 2 -24.77 2.43 8.01
CA GLU A 2 -25.15 1.02 7.86
C GLU A 2 -24.12 0.12 7.15
N ASN A 3 -23.52 0.58 6.05
CA ASN A 3 -22.57 -0.24 5.27
C ASN A 3 -21.29 -0.58 6.04
N VAL A 4 -20.91 0.22 7.05
CA VAL A 4 -19.71 -0.01 7.87
C VAL A 4 -20.04 -0.83 9.12
N TYR A 5 -21.18 -0.57 9.77
CA TYR A 5 -21.47 -1.14 11.10
C TYR A 5 -22.52 -2.26 11.09
N LYS A 6 -23.37 -2.34 10.06
CA LYS A 6 -24.53 -3.25 10.05
C LYS A 6 -24.47 -4.33 8.97
N LYS A 7 -23.64 -4.16 7.95
CA LYS A 7 -23.55 -5.10 6.81
C LYS A 7 -22.26 -5.91 6.86
N PRO A 8 -22.27 -7.15 6.35
CA PRO A 8 -21.05 -7.94 6.22
C PRO A 8 -20.06 -7.28 5.23
N LEU A 9 -18.78 -7.62 5.35
CA LEU A 9 -17.70 -7.16 4.46
C LEU A 9 -17.46 -5.63 4.47
N ALA A 10 -17.59 -5.00 5.64
CA ALA A 10 -17.32 -3.57 5.83
C ALA A 10 -15.93 -3.14 5.31
N ASN A 11 -14.91 -3.98 5.51
CA ASN A 11 -13.55 -3.74 4.98
C ASN A 11 -13.52 -3.64 3.45
N ARG A 12 -14.27 -4.49 2.73
CA ARG A 12 -14.35 -4.45 1.26
C ARG A 12 -15.10 -3.21 0.79
N TYR A 13 -16.15 -2.81 1.51
CA TYR A 13 -16.85 -1.56 1.24
C TYR A 13 -15.92 -0.35 1.39
N LEU A 14 -15.16 -0.27 2.49
CA LEU A 14 -14.18 0.81 2.68
C LEU A 14 -13.07 0.80 1.63
N ALA A 15 -12.55 -0.38 1.27
CA ALA A 15 -11.54 -0.53 0.23
C ALA A 15 -12.01 -0.05 -1.15
N SER A 16 -13.31 -0.04 -1.43
CA SER A 16 -13.85 0.48 -2.69
C SER A 16 -13.58 1.97 -2.90
N PHE A 17 -13.42 2.75 -1.82
CA PHE A 17 -13.09 4.18 -1.88
C PHE A 17 -11.65 4.45 -2.31
N ALA A 18 -10.78 3.44 -2.36
CA ALA A 18 -9.43 3.61 -2.92
C ALA A 18 -9.47 4.09 -4.38
N ILE A 19 -10.50 3.73 -5.14
CA ILE A 19 -10.69 4.19 -6.53
C ILE A 19 -10.94 5.71 -6.54
N PHE A 20 -11.77 6.21 -5.62
CA PHE A 20 -12.02 7.65 -5.49
C PHE A 20 -10.73 8.42 -5.17
N LEU A 21 -9.88 7.88 -4.29
CA LEU A 21 -8.57 8.49 -4.01
C LEU A 21 -7.68 8.53 -5.26
N ALA A 22 -7.65 7.45 -6.04
CA ALA A 22 -6.87 7.39 -7.28
C ALA A 22 -7.38 8.34 -8.37
N GLU A 23 -8.70 8.51 -8.50
CA GLU A 23 -9.30 9.41 -9.50
C GLU A 23 -9.16 10.90 -9.16
N ASN A 24 -8.88 11.23 -7.89
CA ASN A 24 -8.78 12.61 -7.39
C ASN A 24 -7.36 12.98 -6.92
N ARG A 25 -6.34 12.26 -7.41
CA ARG A 25 -4.92 12.62 -7.21
C ARG A 25 -4.64 14.05 -7.71
N GLY A 26 -3.67 14.70 -7.11
CA GLY A 26 -3.31 16.11 -7.33
C GLY A 26 -4.01 17.09 -6.39
N HIS A 27 -5.12 16.71 -5.74
CA HIS A 27 -5.71 17.51 -4.68
C HIS A 27 -4.96 17.27 -3.36
N TYR A 28 -4.46 18.33 -2.73
CA TYR A 28 -3.59 18.23 -1.54
C TYR A 28 -4.17 17.35 -0.41
N MET A 29 -5.48 17.45 -0.11
CA MET A 29 -6.09 16.59 0.90
C MET A 29 -6.09 15.11 0.53
N ILE A 30 -6.23 14.77 -0.76
CA ILE A 30 -6.23 13.38 -1.23
C ILE A 30 -4.81 12.81 -1.14
N GLU A 31 -3.81 13.58 -1.56
CA GLU A 31 -2.40 13.21 -1.41
C GLU A 31 -2.07 12.96 0.07
N ASN A 32 -2.45 13.88 0.97
CA ASN A 32 -2.21 13.72 2.41
C ASN A 32 -2.87 12.45 2.98
N ILE A 33 -4.12 12.14 2.60
CA ILE A 33 -4.79 10.92 3.07
C ILE A 33 -4.03 9.66 2.65
N ILE A 34 -3.53 9.62 1.42
CA ILE A 34 -2.79 8.47 0.88
C ILE A 34 -1.43 8.36 1.58
N GLU A 35 -0.71 9.47 1.69
CA GLU A 35 0.60 9.53 2.33
C GLU A 35 0.50 9.14 3.80
N ASP A 36 -0.37 9.78 4.58
CA ASP A 36 -0.56 9.49 6.00
C ASP A 36 -0.96 8.02 6.23
N GLY A 37 -1.89 7.49 5.43
CA GLY A 37 -2.35 6.11 5.57
C GLY A 37 -1.27 5.07 5.26
N LEU A 38 -0.42 5.32 4.25
CA LEU A 38 0.72 4.45 3.96
C LEU A 38 1.85 4.65 4.98
N ASN A 39 2.04 5.87 5.46
CA ASN A 39 3.03 6.18 6.47
C ASN A 39 2.72 5.46 7.80
N ASP A 40 1.46 5.46 8.21
CA ASP A 40 0.97 4.68 9.35
C ASP A 40 1.29 3.18 9.20
N PHE A 41 1.22 2.64 7.98
CA PHE A 41 1.62 1.26 7.73
C PHE A 41 3.13 1.04 7.99
N PHE A 42 3.98 1.95 7.54
CA PHE A 42 5.44 1.86 7.76
C PHE A 42 5.77 1.85 9.24
N PHE A 43 5.21 2.81 10.01
CA PHE A 43 5.48 2.92 11.43
C PHE A 43 4.91 1.78 12.27
N ASN A 44 3.67 1.39 11.99
CA ASN A 44 2.99 0.40 12.83
C ASN A 44 3.38 -1.04 12.49
N HIS A 45 3.80 -1.30 11.24
CA HIS A 45 4.09 -2.65 10.77
C HIS A 45 5.54 -2.83 10.33
N LEU A 46 6.04 -2.08 9.34
CA LEU A 46 7.36 -2.35 8.76
C LEU A 46 8.51 -2.14 9.74
N TYR A 47 8.49 -1.07 10.53
CA TYR A 47 9.57 -0.80 11.50
C TYR A 47 9.62 -1.75 12.68
N LYS A 48 8.62 -2.61 12.87
CA LYS A 48 8.67 -3.69 13.86
C LYS A 48 9.70 -4.76 13.46
N TYR A 49 10.05 -4.84 12.18
CA TYR A 49 11.01 -5.79 11.63
C TYR A 49 12.36 -5.07 11.42
N ARG A 50 13.41 -5.60 12.05
CA ARG A 50 14.77 -5.05 11.90
C ARG A 50 15.29 -5.27 10.48
N GLU A 51 14.82 -6.34 9.85
CA GLU A 51 15.17 -6.77 8.51
C GLU A 51 14.80 -5.72 7.45
N SER A 52 13.80 -4.86 7.73
CA SER A 52 13.40 -3.75 6.87
C SER A 52 14.55 -2.81 6.50
N TRP A 53 15.58 -2.72 7.36
CA TRP A 53 16.77 -1.89 7.14
C TRP A 53 17.90 -2.60 6.37
N THR A 54 17.79 -3.92 6.20
CA THR A 54 18.87 -4.76 5.64
C THR A 54 18.46 -5.50 4.37
N LEU A 55 17.16 -5.57 4.08
CA LEU A 55 16.60 -6.29 2.95
C LEU A 55 15.60 -5.42 2.18
N PRO A 56 15.51 -5.60 0.86
CA PRO A 56 14.51 -4.90 0.05
C PRO A 56 13.09 -5.28 0.47
N ILE A 57 12.22 -4.28 0.57
CA ILE A 57 10.82 -4.43 0.96
C ILE A 57 9.98 -4.63 -0.30
N HIS A 58 9.35 -5.81 -0.40
CA HIS A 58 8.50 -6.18 -1.52
C HIS A 58 7.02 -6.01 -1.17
N PHE A 59 6.23 -5.49 -2.11
CA PHE A 59 4.79 -5.30 -1.91
C PHE A 59 3.96 -6.04 -2.97
N VAL A 60 2.77 -6.50 -2.57
CA VAL A 60 1.79 -7.13 -3.45
C VAL A 60 0.40 -6.56 -3.18
N GLY A 61 -0.41 -6.40 -4.24
CA GLY A 61 -1.82 -6.04 -4.15
C GLY A 61 -2.17 -4.78 -4.92
N SER A 62 -3.47 -4.55 -5.10
CA SER A 62 -3.97 -3.43 -5.91
C SER A 62 -3.65 -2.06 -5.34
N ILE A 63 -3.67 -1.91 -4.00
CA ILE A 63 -3.36 -0.64 -3.31
C ILE A 63 -1.89 -0.32 -3.46
N ALA A 64 -1.01 -1.27 -3.12
CA ALA A 64 0.44 -1.08 -3.26
C ALA A 64 0.83 -0.78 -4.71
N PHE A 65 0.24 -1.47 -5.69
CA PHE A 65 0.50 -1.21 -7.09
C PHE A 65 -0.06 0.14 -7.58
N GLY A 66 -1.25 0.52 -7.09
CA GLY A 66 -1.92 1.76 -7.48
C GLY A 66 -1.24 3.02 -6.92
N PHE A 67 -0.64 2.92 -5.73
CA PHE A 67 0.06 4.03 -5.05
C PHE A 67 1.56 3.73 -4.87
N ARG A 68 2.15 3.06 -5.87
CA ARG A 68 3.56 2.65 -5.84
C ARG A 68 4.54 3.83 -5.77
N ASP A 69 4.12 4.97 -6.32
CA ASP A 69 4.83 6.25 -6.30
C ASP A 69 5.00 6.73 -4.87
N VAL A 70 3.92 6.74 -4.09
CA VAL A 70 3.95 7.14 -2.68
C VAL A 70 4.77 6.15 -1.85
N LEU A 71 4.66 4.84 -2.13
CA LEU A 71 5.53 3.85 -1.48
C LEU A 71 7.02 4.10 -1.77
N GLN A 72 7.36 4.46 -3.01
CA GLN A 72 8.73 4.80 -3.39
C GLN A 72 9.23 6.04 -2.65
N ASP A 73 8.41 7.08 -2.55
CA ASP A 73 8.77 8.31 -1.86
C ASP A 73 8.95 8.10 -0.34
N LEU A 74 8.07 7.32 0.29
CA LEU A 74 8.21 6.94 1.69
C LEU A 74 9.46 6.09 1.93
N CYS A 75 9.70 5.07 1.09
CA CYS A 75 10.94 4.27 1.16
C CYS A 75 12.19 5.15 1.04
N ASN A 76 12.22 6.09 0.10
CA ASN A 76 13.34 7.02 -0.07
C ASN A 76 13.52 7.92 1.16
N THR A 77 12.43 8.46 1.69
CA THR A 77 12.42 9.34 2.87
C THR A 77 12.95 8.63 4.12
N TYR A 78 12.69 7.32 4.22
CA TYR A 78 13.07 6.49 5.35
C TYR A 78 14.34 5.68 5.12
N GLU A 79 15.05 5.90 4.01
CA GLU A 79 16.27 5.17 3.65
C GLU A 79 16.06 3.64 3.61
N LEU A 80 14.87 3.21 3.20
CA LEU A 80 14.50 1.81 3.01
C LEU A 80 14.61 1.44 1.52
N GLU A 81 15.12 0.25 1.23
CA GLU A 81 15.20 -0.23 -0.14
C GLU A 81 13.83 -0.75 -0.62
N LEU A 82 13.23 -0.09 -1.62
CA LEU A 82 12.01 -0.60 -2.25
C LEU A 82 12.35 -1.71 -3.25
N GLY A 83 11.77 -2.89 -3.05
CA GLY A 83 11.84 -4.00 -3.97
C GLY A 83 10.73 -3.99 -5.02
N LYS A 84 10.43 -5.18 -5.54
CA LYS A 84 9.29 -5.42 -6.46
C LYS A 84 7.94 -5.03 -5.82
N VAL A 85 7.14 -4.28 -6.57
CA VAL A 85 5.73 -3.98 -6.28
C VAL A 85 4.84 -4.62 -7.36
N LEU A 86 4.05 -5.63 -6.99
CA LEU A 86 3.25 -6.40 -7.94
C LEU A 86 1.74 -6.23 -7.69
N LYS A 87 0.95 -6.13 -8.76
CA LYS A 87 -0.52 -6.04 -8.63
C LYS A 87 -1.16 -7.32 -8.09
N ALA A 88 -0.65 -8.48 -8.49
CA ALA A 88 -1.12 -9.79 -8.06
C ALA A 88 0.06 -10.76 -7.93
N PRO A 89 0.02 -11.72 -6.98
CA PRO A 89 1.14 -12.61 -6.69
C PRO A 89 1.40 -13.66 -7.78
N MET A 90 0.38 -14.00 -8.57
CA MET A 90 0.41 -15.13 -9.50
C MET A 90 1.55 -15.04 -10.54
N THR A 91 1.84 -13.84 -11.06
CA THR A 91 2.94 -13.64 -12.02
C THR A 91 4.31 -13.94 -11.42
N GLY A 92 4.54 -13.61 -10.14
CA GLY A 92 5.80 -13.90 -9.45
C GLY A 92 5.96 -15.39 -9.14
N LEU A 93 4.88 -16.06 -8.76
CA LEU A 93 4.87 -17.50 -8.47
C LEU A 93 5.21 -18.33 -9.72
N ILE A 94 4.63 -17.98 -10.88
CA ILE A 94 4.92 -18.67 -12.14
C ILE A 94 6.41 -18.57 -12.52
N ALA A 95 7.03 -17.41 -12.30
CA ALA A 95 8.45 -17.21 -12.60
C ALA A 95 9.38 -17.96 -11.65
N TYR A 96 8.98 -18.15 -10.38
CA TYR A 96 9.79 -18.83 -9.37
C TYR A 96 9.83 -20.35 -9.55
N HIS A 97 8.75 -20.96 -10.06
CA HIS A 97 8.63 -22.40 -10.26
C HIS A 97 9.03 -22.86 -11.68
N ARG A 98 9.73 -22.02 -12.45
CA ARG A 98 10.33 -22.39 -13.73
C ARG A 98 11.74 -22.92 -13.57
#